data_AF-A0A6B7FT98-F1
#
_entry.id   AF-A0A6B7FT98-F1
#
_cell.length_a   1.000
_cell.length_b   1.000
_cell.length_c   1.000
_cell.angle_alpha   90.00
_cell.angle_beta   90.00
_cell.angle_gamma   90.00
#
_symmetry.space_group_name_H-M   'P 1'
#
loop_
_entity.id
_entity.type
_entity.pdbx_description
1 polymer ?
#
loop_
_entity_poly.entity_id
_entity_poly.type
_entity_poly.pdbx_seq_one_letter_code
_entity_poly.pdbx_strand_id
1 'polypeptide(L)'
;LQMEKKEDPVYALRTTTSVYMSFLSSLLQQQSSDSVQPIQINLQRLCALAKEGVCQQKILFEEEDRIKHCLEIPAVQSLFLKNDIFQKDTECENCYSFIHLSFQEFFAAMFYVLRENEETAEHTENPGRAVTSLLEASRTQKHLMLTVHFLFGLLSKETQNDMEKIFTLKIKSDIKPALLQWIKGEMKQDFSSVNNEQMGLFHCLYEIQDEEFVKSATEHVKQIGVSKHSLGREINVIDSRAVIFCLKNSPGVEKVALK
;
A
#
# COMPACT_ATOMS: atom_id res chain seq x y z
N LEU A 1 17.83 -6.60 21.12
CA LEU A 1 18.92 -5.60 21.29
C LEU A 1 18.86 -4.60 20.13
N GLN A 2 17.96 -3.62 20.23
CA GLN A 2 17.94 -2.42 19.38
C GLN A 2 17.70 -1.24 20.33
N MET A 3 18.72 -0.83 21.07
CA MET A 3 18.69 0.40 21.87
C MET A 3 20.03 1.14 21.84
N GLU A 4 20.74 1.13 20.70
CA GLU A 4 21.97 1.91 20.53
C GLU A 4 22.03 2.69 19.21
N LYS A 5 20.90 3.22 18.75
CA LYS A 5 20.90 4.40 17.86
C LYS A 5 19.93 5.44 18.41
N LYS A 6 20.48 6.61 18.75
CA LYS A 6 19.81 7.82 19.26
C LYS A 6 19.07 8.58 18.14
N GLU A 7 18.33 7.86 17.31
CA GLU A 7 17.35 8.46 16.39
C GLU A 7 16.04 7.71 16.61
N ASP A 8 14.94 8.45 16.80
CA ASP A 8 13.62 7.85 16.91
C ASP A 8 13.38 7.00 15.63
N PRO A 9 13.12 5.70 15.72
CA PRO A 9 12.97 4.83 14.55
C PRO A 9 11.90 5.34 13.58
N VAL A 10 10.92 6.13 14.06
CA VAL A 10 9.88 6.78 13.24
C VAL A 10 10.45 7.86 12.31
N TYR A 11 11.54 8.54 12.67
CA TYR A 11 12.18 9.55 11.80
C TYR A 11 13.08 8.95 10.71
N ALA A 12 13.51 7.69 10.86
CA ALA A 12 14.25 6.96 9.83
C ALA A 12 13.34 6.45 8.71
N LEU A 13 12.06 6.20 9.02
CA LEU A 13 11.05 5.71 8.09
C LEU A 13 10.57 6.85 7.18
N ARG A 14 10.89 6.74 5.90
CA ARG A 14 10.66 7.81 4.92
C ARG A 14 9.23 7.81 4.41
N THR A 15 8.64 6.64 4.20
CA THR A 15 7.36 6.47 3.50
C THR A 15 6.30 5.83 4.38
N THR A 16 5.03 6.00 4.02
CA THR A 16 3.90 5.36 4.71
C THR A 16 4.07 3.84 4.66
N THR A 17 4.41 3.29 3.51
CA THR A 17 4.63 1.84 3.36
C THR A 17 5.70 1.32 4.30
N SER A 18 6.81 2.06 4.50
CA SER A 18 7.88 1.64 5.41
C SER A 18 7.42 1.53 6.88
N VAL A 19 6.45 2.35 7.30
CA VAL A 19 5.82 2.26 8.63
C VAL A 19 5.01 0.97 8.78
N TYR A 20 4.20 0.64 7.77
CA TYR A 20 3.39 -0.59 7.77
C TYR A 20 4.25 -1.84 7.71
N MET A 21 5.32 -1.80 6.90
CA MET A 21 6.32 -2.87 6.82
C MET A 21 7.02 -3.11 8.16
N SER A 22 7.43 -2.04 8.85
CA SER A 22 8.07 -2.13 10.16
C SER A 22 7.14 -2.75 11.21
N PHE A 23 5.87 -2.38 11.15
CA PHE A 23 4.84 -2.93 12.03
C PHE A 23 4.57 -4.41 11.75
N LEU A 24 4.41 -4.80 10.48
CA LEU A 24 4.26 -6.20 10.07
C LEU A 24 5.48 -7.04 10.50
N SER A 25 6.69 -6.52 10.33
CA SER A 25 7.93 -7.18 10.77
C SER A 25 7.95 -7.41 12.28
N SER A 26 7.59 -6.39 13.06
CA SER A 26 7.55 -6.47 14.52
C SER A 26 6.55 -7.52 15.01
N LEU A 27 5.40 -7.60 14.37
CA LEU A 27 4.36 -8.57 14.72
C LEU A 27 4.78 -10.01 14.42
N LEU A 28 5.38 -10.24 13.27
CA LEU A 28 5.79 -11.58 12.85
C LEU A 28 6.97 -12.11 13.64
N GLN A 29 7.87 -11.25 14.11
CA GLN A 29 8.94 -11.62 15.05
C GLN A 29 8.40 -12.10 16.40
N GLN A 30 7.20 -11.71 16.81
CA GLN A 30 6.59 -12.18 18.07
C GLN A 30 5.94 -13.56 17.95
N GLN A 31 5.77 -14.10 16.75
CA GLN A 31 5.02 -15.35 16.50
C GLN A 31 5.88 -16.55 16.14
N SER A 32 7.19 -16.38 16.09
CA SER A 32 8.14 -17.39 15.60
C SER A 32 8.32 -18.61 16.54
N SER A 33 7.47 -18.84 17.54
CA SER A 33 7.60 -19.97 18.47
C SER A 33 6.66 -21.15 18.24
N ASP A 34 5.43 -21.00 17.68
CA ASP A 34 4.40 -22.05 17.90
C ASP A 34 3.44 -22.40 16.73
N SER A 35 3.56 -21.87 15.51
CA SER A 35 2.57 -22.16 14.43
C SER A 35 2.92 -23.35 13.53
N VAL A 36 1.94 -24.24 13.29
CA VAL A 36 2.05 -25.44 12.45
C VAL A 36 2.07 -25.14 10.93
N GLN A 37 1.45 -24.03 10.50
CA GLN A 37 1.47 -23.59 9.09
C GLN A 37 2.54 -22.52 8.81
N PRO A 38 3.12 -22.46 7.60
CA PRO A 38 4.00 -21.37 7.20
C PRO A 38 3.28 -20.02 7.26
N ILE A 39 3.86 -19.06 7.97
CA ILE A 39 3.43 -17.64 8.06
C ILE A 39 3.01 -17.05 6.70
N GLN A 40 3.68 -17.48 5.63
CA GLN A 40 3.45 -17.03 4.26
C GLN A 40 2.07 -17.38 3.72
N ILE A 41 1.58 -18.60 3.98
CA ILE A 41 0.27 -19.06 3.48
C ILE A 41 -0.86 -18.29 4.14
N ASN A 42 -0.75 -18.08 5.46
CA ASN A 42 -1.73 -17.29 6.21
C ASN A 42 -1.75 -15.83 5.76
N LEU A 43 -0.57 -15.25 5.49
CA LEU A 43 -0.48 -13.90 4.96
C LEU A 43 -1.08 -13.77 3.56
N GLN A 44 -0.85 -14.72 2.66
CA GLN A 44 -1.46 -14.72 1.32
C GLN A 44 -2.99 -14.77 1.39
N ARG A 45 -3.55 -15.65 2.23
CA ARG A 45 -4.99 -15.75 2.47
C ARG A 45 -5.57 -14.46 3.06
N LEU A 46 -4.85 -13.83 3.99
CA LEU A 46 -5.25 -12.54 4.57
C LEU A 46 -5.25 -11.43 3.51
N CYS A 47 -4.24 -11.40 2.63
CA CYS A 47 -4.17 -10.48 1.51
C CYS A 47 -5.36 -10.67 0.54
N ALA A 48 -5.78 -11.91 0.30
CA ALA A 48 -6.95 -12.22 -0.53
C ALA A 48 -8.26 -11.71 0.10
N LEU A 49 -8.48 -11.94 1.40
CA LEU A 49 -9.62 -11.40 2.14
C LEU A 49 -9.62 -9.87 2.08
N ALA A 50 -8.46 -9.25 2.33
CA ALA A 50 -8.30 -7.80 2.33
C ALA A 50 -8.62 -7.19 0.96
N LYS A 51 -8.11 -7.79 -0.12
CA LYS A 51 -8.41 -7.39 -1.51
C LYS A 51 -9.91 -7.48 -1.79
N GLU A 52 -10.56 -8.58 -1.41
CA GLU A 52 -12.00 -8.72 -1.57
C GLU A 52 -12.76 -7.62 -0.82
N GLY A 53 -12.39 -7.39 0.44
CA GLY A 53 -13.00 -6.35 1.27
C GLY A 53 -12.85 -4.95 0.69
N VAL A 54 -11.66 -4.59 0.20
CA VAL A 54 -11.45 -3.29 -0.46
C VAL A 54 -12.31 -3.17 -1.72
N CYS A 55 -12.32 -4.19 -2.59
CA CYS A 55 -13.12 -4.16 -3.82
C CYS A 55 -14.63 -4.04 -3.55
N GLN A 56 -15.12 -4.64 -2.46
CA GLN A 56 -16.54 -4.63 -2.09
C GLN A 56 -16.88 -3.51 -1.10
N GLN A 57 -15.92 -2.70 -0.67
CA GLN A 57 -16.06 -1.74 0.44
C GLN A 57 -16.62 -2.39 1.72
N LYS A 58 -16.25 -3.65 1.98
CA LYS A 58 -16.64 -4.46 3.12
C LYS A 58 -15.58 -4.33 4.23
N ILE A 59 -16.01 -3.92 5.42
CA ILE A 59 -15.15 -3.68 6.60
C ILE A 59 -15.33 -4.78 7.66
N LEU A 60 -16.53 -5.36 7.75
CA LEU A 60 -16.89 -6.46 8.63
C LEU A 60 -16.94 -7.76 7.83
N PHE A 61 -16.26 -8.79 8.31
CA PHE A 61 -16.19 -10.12 7.72
C PHE A 61 -16.83 -11.13 8.66
N GLU A 62 -17.59 -12.05 8.10
CA GLU A 62 -18.30 -13.10 8.84
C GLU A 62 -17.49 -14.41 8.80
N GLU A 63 -17.99 -15.41 9.53
CA GLU A 63 -17.42 -16.74 9.58
C GLU A 63 -17.28 -17.36 8.17
N GLU A 64 -18.27 -17.14 7.31
CA GLU A 64 -18.30 -17.60 5.94
C GLU A 64 -17.16 -17.03 5.09
N ASP A 65 -16.80 -15.75 5.29
CA ASP A 65 -15.66 -15.15 4.60
C ASP A 65 -14.34 -15.78 5.06
N ARG A 66 -14.22 -16.06 6.37
CA ARG A 66 -13.04 -16.72 6.93
C ARG A 66 -12.87 -18.13 6.37
N ILE A 67 -13.96 -18.90 6.31
CA ILE A 67 -13.99 -20.25 5.73
C ILE A 67 -13.65 -20.19 4.25
N LYS A 68 -14.24 -19.25 3.50
CA LYS A 68 -13.97 -19.04 2.07
C LYS A 68 -12.48 -18.81 1.79
N HIS A 69 -11.80 -18.06 2.64
CA HIS A 69 -10.37 -17.76 2.52
C HIS A 69 -9.46 -18.74 3.29
N CYS A 70 -10.01 -19.82 3.85
CA CYS A 70 -9.27 -20.85 4.59
C CYS A 70 -8.36 -20.29 5.72
N LEU A 71 -8.85 -19.26 6.42
CA LEU A 71 -8.08 -18.57 7.45
C LEU A 71 -8.23 -19.25 8.83
N GLU A 72 -7.12 -19.70 9.41
CA GLU A 72 -7.12 -20.27 10.76
C GLU A 72 -7.20 -19.16 11.83
N ILE A 73 -8.05 -19.34 12.86
CA ILE A 73 -8.28 -18.36 13.94
C ILE A 73 -6.97 -17.91 14.63
N PRO A 74 -6.00 -18.78 14.97
CA PRO A 74 -4.76 -18.33 15.60
C PRO A 74 -3.93 -17.42 14.70
N ALA A 75 -3.87 -17.69 13.39
CA ALA A 75 -3.18 -16.85 12.42
C ALA A 75 -3.89 -15.50 12.20
N VAL A 76 -5.19 -15.48 12.44
CA VAL A 76 -6.09 -14.33 12.33
C VAL A 76 -6.04 -13.42 13.57
N GLN A 77 -6.00 -14.01 14.77
CA GLN A 77 -5.99 -13.28 16.05
C GLN A 77 -4.67 -12.57 16.30
N SER A 78 -3.58 -13.18 15.85
CA SER A 78 -2.24 -12.70 16.09
C SER A 78 -1.77 -11.70 15.02
N LEU A 79 -2.41 -11.67 13.83
CA LEU A 79 -2.09 -10.82 12.69
C LEU A 79 -3.19 -9.82 12.28
N PHE A 80 -3.93 -9.22 13.22
CA PHE A 80 -4.78 -8.03 13.00
C PHE A 80 -6.32 -8.15 12.88
N LEU A 81 -6.98 -9.14 13.46
CA LEU A 81 -8.44 -9.02 13.68
C LEU A 81 -8.75 -8.65 15.12
N LYS A 82 -9.29 -7.44 15.34
CA LYS A 82 -9.85 -7.07 16.64
C LYS A 82 -11.16 -7.85 16.79
N ASN A 83 -11.26 -8.65 17.84
CA ASN A 83 -12.45 -9.44 18.19
C ASN A 83 -13.53 -8.50 18.80
N ASP A 84 -13.80 -7.38 18.12
CA ASP A 84 -14.54 -6.26 18.69
C ASP A 84 -16.04 -6.57 18.78
N ILE A 85 -16.45 -7.02 19.96
CA ILE A 85 -17.44 -6.36 20.83
C ILE A 85 -18.68 -5.78 20.11
N PHE A 86 -19.32 -6.51 19.21
CA PHE A 86 -20.74 -6.32 18.92
C PHE A 86 -21.59 -7.28 19.77
N GLN A 87 -21.26 -7.37 21.06
CA GLN A 87 -22.09 -8.03 22.05
C GLN A 87 -23.24 -7.08 22.43
N LYS A 88 -24.38 -7.18 21.74
CA LYS A 88 -25.71 -7.44 22.35
C LYS A 88 -26.93 -7.07 21.50
N ASP A 89 -26.81 -6.28 20.43
CA ASP A 89 -27.98 -5.79 19.68
C ASP A 89 -27.95 -6.05 18.15
N THR A 90 -26.97 -6.81 17.65
CA THR A 90 -26.84 -7.14 16.22
C THR A 90 -26.67 -8.65 16.03
N GLU A 91 -27.35 -9.22 15.03
CA GLU A 91 -27.34 -10.66 14.68
C GLU A 91 -25.96 -11.25 14.32
N CYS A 92 -24.88 -10.46 14.38
CA CYS A 92 -23.53 -10.93 14.06
C CYS A 92 -22.77 -11.40 15.30
N GLU A 93 -22.94 -12.68 15.67
CA GLU A 93 -22.20 -13.27 16.80
C GLU A 93 -20.74 -13.64 16.49
N ASN A 94 -20.25 -13.53 15.23
CA ASN A 94 -18.87 -13.88 14.84
C ASN A 94 -18.31 -12.98 13.72
N CYS A 95 -18.41 -11.67 13.86
CA CYS A 95 -17.83 -10.71 12.93
C CYS A 95 -16.36 -10.39 13.27
N TYR A 96 -15.55 -10.15 12.24
CA TYR A 96 -14.15 -9.74 12.34
C TYR A 96 -13.89 -8.50 11.48
N SER A 97 -12.95 -7.65 11.90
CA SER A 97 -12.47 -6.53 11.09
C SER A 97 -10.97 -6.36 11.25
N PHE A 98 -10.32 -5.81 10.23
CA PHE A 98 -8.95 -5.32 10.38
C PHE A 98 -8.90 -4.27 11.49
N ILE A 99 -7.79 -4.19 12.23
CA ILE A 99 -7.60 -3.20 13.30
C ILE A 99 -7.84 -1.75 12.86
N HIS A 100 -7.63 -1.48 11.56
CA HIS A 100 -7.96 -0.22 10.90
C HIS A 100 -8.08 -0.48 9.39
N LEU A 101 -8.93 0.30 8.71
CA LEU A 101 -9.18 0.16 7.26
C LEU A 101 -7.88 0.25 6.43
N SER A 102 -6.94 1.09 6.84
CA SER A 102 -5.65 1.21 6.15
C SER A 102 -4.80 -0.07 6.18
N PHE A 103 -4.96 -0.93 7.19
CA PHE A 103 -4.32 -2.25 7.16
C PHE A 103 -4.97 -3.16 6.14
N GLN A 104 -6.30 -3.11 6.01
CA GLN A 104 -7.00 -3.81 4.94
C GLN A 104 -6.52 -3.33 3.57
N GLU A 105 -6.37 -2.02 3.35
CA GLU A 105 -5.84 -1.45 2.11
C GLU A 105 -4.37 -1.84 1.85
N PHE A 106 -3.55 -1.90 2.90
CA PHE A 106 -2.17 -2.39 2.82
C PHE A 106 -2.08 -3.86 2.43
N PHE A 107 -2.84 -4.75 3.07
CA PHE A 107 -2.87 -6.17 2.72
C PHE A 107 -3.49 -6.41 1.33
N ALA A 108 -4.47 -5.61 0.93
CA ALA A 108 -4.98 -5.63 -0.42
C ALA A 108 -3.88 -5.27 -1.44
N ALA A 109 -3.03 -4.28 -1.15
CA ALA A 109 -1.89 -3.96 -2.01
C ALA A 109 -0.87 -5.10 -2.08
N MET A 110 -0.61 -5.76 -0.95
CA MET A 110 0.26 -6.95 -0.89
C MET A 110 -0.24 -8.09 -1.80
N PHE A 111 -1.56 -8.32 -1.88
CA PHE A 111 -2.14 -9.31 -2.78
C PHE A 111 -1.66 -9.16 -4.23
N TYR A 112 -1.56 -7.92 -4.72
CA TYR A 112 -1.17 -7.64 -6.11
C TYR A 112 0.33 -7.86 -6.38
N VAL A 113 1.19 -7.78 -5.35
CA VAL A 113 2.65 -7.88 -5.51
C VAL A 113 3.21 -9.25 -5.11
N LEU A 114 2.54 -10.01 -4.26
CA LEU A 114 3.07 -11.29 -3.79
C LEU A 114 3.10 -12.33 -4.92
N ARG A 115 4.22 -13.03 -5.08
CA ARG A 115 4.30 -14.24 -5.90
C ARG A 115 3.44 -15.33 -5.28
N GLU A 116 2.65 -16.00 -6.12
CA GLU A 116 1.95 -17.22 -5.72
C GLU A 116 2.98 -18.33 -5.53
N ASN A 117 2.72 -19.21 -4.57
CA ASN A 117 3.43 -20.48 -4.48
C ASN A 117 2.86 -21.40 -5.57
N GLU A 118 3.71 -22.29 -6.12
CA GLU A 118 3.33 -23.21 -7.21
C GLU A 118 2.08 -24.04 -6.88
N GLU A 119 1.82 -24.31 -5.60
CA GLU A 119 0.66 -25.06 -5.09
C GLU A 119 -0.68 -24.29 -5.14
N THR A 120 -0.67 -22.97 -5.32
CA THR A 120 -1.87 -22.11 -5.34
C THR A 120 -2.19 -21.54 -6.73
N ALA A 121 -1.41 -21.90 -7.74
CA ALA A 121 -1.37 -21.24 -9.04
C ALA A 121 -2.49 -21.63 -10.03
N GLU A 122 -3.37 -22.58 -9.69
CA GLU A 122 -4.24 -23.20 -10.70
C GLU A 122 -5.38 -22.31 -11.21
N HIS A 123 -5.72 -21.17 -10.57
CA HIS A 123 -6.89 -20.36 -10.95
C HIS A 123 -6.73 -18.84 -10.86
N THR A 124 -5.50 -18.30 -10.82
CA THR A 124 -5.31 -16.87 -10.52
C THR A 124 -5.32 -15.99 -11.76
N GLU A 125 -6.02 -14.86 -11.67
CA GLU A 125 -6.03 -13.79 -12.67
C GLU A 125 -4.60 -13.32 -12.98
N ASN A 126 -4.29 -13.03 -14.25
CA ASN A 126 -2.99 -12.48 -14.64
C ASN A 126 -2.65 -11.25 -13.75
N PRO A 127 -1.54 -11.27 -13.00
CA PRO A 127 -1.21 -10.22 -12.04
C PRO A 127 -1.12 -8.83 -12.66
N GLY A 128 -0.59 -8.71 -13.88
CA GLY A 128 -0.54 -7.45 -14.61
C GLY A 128 -1.92 -6.93 -14.99
N ARG A 129 -2.86 -7.82 -15.32
CA ARG A 129 -4.26 -7.46 -15.59
C ARG A 129 -4.96 -7.00 -14.31
N ALA A 130 -4.79 -7.73 -13.21
CA ALA A 130 -5.38 -7.37 -11.92
C ALA A 130 -4.91 -5.99 -11.43
N VAL A 131 -3.60 -5.70 -11.56
CA VAL A 131 -3.02 -4.39 -11.25
C VAL A 131 -3.58 -3.31 -12.17
N THR A 132 -3.68 -3.57 -13.48
CA THR A 132 -4.25 -2.61 -14.44
C THR A 132 -5.70 -2.27 -14.08
N SER A 133 -6.53 -3.27 -13.75
CA SER A 133 -7.90 -3.07 -13.29
C SER A 133 -7.99 -2.23 -12.02
N LEU A 134 -7.09 -2.44 -11.04
CA LEU A 134 -7.03 -1.60 -9.83
C LEU A 134 -6.70 -0.14 -10.17
N LEU A 135 -5.69 0.08 -11.02
CA LEU A 135 -5.24 1.41 -11.43
C LEU A 135 -6.29 2.15 -12.27
N GLU A 136 -7.06 1.44 -13.09
CA GLU A 136 -8.18 2.01 -13.82
C GLU A 136 -9.35 2.37 -12.89
N ALA A 137 -9.69 1.49 -11.95
CA ALA A 137 -10.73 1.74 -10.97
C ALA A 137 -10.40 2.94 -10.06
N SER A 138 -9.13 3.11 -9.67
CA SER A 138 -8.69 4.20 -8.78
C SER A 138 -8.91 5.61 -9.35
N ARG A 139 -9.03 5.74 -10.68
CA ARG A 139 -9.40 7.01 -11.34
C ARG A 139 -10.78 7.53 -10.95
N THR A 140 -11.69 6.63 -10.58
CA THR A 140 -13.07 6.99 -10.21
C THR A 140 -13.38 6.68 -8.76
N GLN A 141 -12.77 5.63 -8.21
CA GLN A 141 -12.98 5.14 -6.86
C GLN A 141 -11.87 5.62 -5.94
N LYS A 142 -12.05 6.83 -5.38
CA LYS A 142 -11.04 7.52 -4.56
C LYS A 142 -10.59 6.72 -3.32
N HIS A 143 -11.43 5.83 -2.80
CA HIS A 143 -11.08 4.96 -1.68
C HIS A 143 -9.94 3.98 -2.04
N LEU A 144 -9.70 3.68 -3.32
CA LEU A 144 -8.61 2.80 -3.74
C LEU A 144 -7.23 3.47 -3.69
N MET A 145 -7.17 4.79 -3.48
CA MET A 145 -5.92 5.52 -3.65
C MET A 145 -4.86 5.12 -2.63
N LEU A 146 -5.23 4.83 -1.38
CA LEU A 146 -4.27 4.38 -0.37
C LEU A 146 -3.72 2.98 -0.69
N THR A 147 -4.56 2.07 -1.21
CA THR A 147 -4.10 0.77 -1.74
C THR A 147 -3.07 0.96 -2.86
N VAL A 148 -3.28 1.93 -3.76
CA VAL A 148 -2.31 2.24 -4.82
C VAL A 148 -1.05 2.90 -4.25
N HIS A 149 -1.12 3.75 -3.22
CA HIS A 149 0.08 4.27 -2.52
C HIS A 149 0.95 3.13 -1.98
N PHE A 150 0.33 2.17 -1.29
CA PHE A 150 1.02 0.98 -0.82
C PHE A 150 1.59 0.14 -1.97
N LEU A 151 0.86 0.00 -3.08
CA LEU A 151 1.36 -0.73 -4.25
C LEU A 151 2.67 -0.14 -4.79
N PHE A 152 2.77 1.20 -4.87
CA PHE A 152 4.00 1.87 -5.26
C PHE A 152 5.12 1.63 -4.24
N GLY A 153 4.82 1.76 -2.94
CA GLY A 153 5.82 1.60 -1.88
C GLY A 153 6.36 0.18 -1.76
N LEU A 154 5.51 -0.83 -1.94
CA LEU A 154 5.88 -2.24 -1.94
C LEU A 154 6.88 -2.58 -3.06
N LEU A 155 6.89 -1.79 -4.15
CA LEU A 155 7.84 -1.94 -5.25
C LEU A 155 9.13 -1.11 -5.08
N SER A 156 9.32 -0.42 -3.95
CA SER A 156 10.60 0.18 -3.62
C SER A 156 11.67 -0.91 -3.40
N LYS A 157 12.93 -0.60 -3.70
CA LYS A 157 14.04 -1.55 -3.51
C LYS A 157 14.20 -1.97 -2.05
N GLU A 158 14.00 -1.03 -1.13
CA GLU A 158 14.05 -1.26 0.31
C GLU A 158 12.97 -2.25 0.74
N THR A 159 11.71 -1.99 0.38
CA THR A 159 10.60 -2.86 0.78
C THR A 159 10.68 -4.25 0.15
N GLN A 160 11.12 -4.35 -1.11
CA GLN A 160 11.35 -5.65 -1.74
C GLN A 160 12.45 -6.45 -1.02
N ASN A 161 13.54 -5.80 -0.63
CA ASN A 161 14.60 -6.44 0.14
C ASN A 161 14.12 -6.90 1.51
N ASP A 162 13.33 -6.08 2.20
CA ASP A 162 12.76 -6.43 3.51
C ASP A 162 11.77 -7.60 3.39
N MET A 163 10.94 -7.61 2.34
CA MET A 163 10.02 -8.71 2.08
C MET A 163 10.72 -10.06 1.89
N GLU A 164 11.80 -10.07 1.12
CA GLU A 164 12.57 -11.28 0.87
C GLU A 164 13.36 -11.70 2.12
N LYS A 165 14.01 -10.77 2.81
CA LYS A 165 14.86 -11.10 3.97
C LYS A 165 14.09 -11.47 5.23
N ILE A 166 12.98 -10.76 5.51
CA ILE A 166 12.24 -10.90 6.77
C ILE A 166 11.13 -11.94 6.63
N PHE A 167 10.44 -11.97 5.48
CA PHE A 167 9.27 -12.82 5.29
C PHE A 167 9.51 -13.99 4.33
N THR A 168 10.67 -14.01 3.65
CA THR A 168 10.98 -15.00 2.60
C THR A 168 9.92 -14.97 1.49
N LEU A 169 9.33 -13.79 1.26
CA LEU A 169 8.32 -13.54 0.24
C LEU A 169 8.96 -12.82 -0.95
N LYS A 170 8.68 -13.32 -2.14
CA LYS A 170 9.14 -12.69 -3.38
C LYS A 170 8.05 -11.80 -3.96
N ILE A 171 8.44 -10.60 -4.36
CA ILE A 171 7.58 -9.66 -5.05
C ILE A 171 7.65 -9.86 -6.57
N LYS A 172 6.49 -9.74 -7.23
CA LYS A 172 6.30 -9.64 -8.68
C LYS A 172 6.79 -8.25 -9.13
N SER A 173 8.04 -8.17 -9.61
CA SER A 173 8.62 -6.91 -10.12
C SER A 173 8.13 -6.55 -11.53
N ASP A 174 7.51 -7.50 -12.23
CA ASP A 174 6.95 -7.39 -13.58
C ASP A 174 5.73 -6.46 -13.67
N ILE A 175 5.18 -6.01 -12.53
CA ILE A 175 4.08 -5.04 -12.50
C ILE A 175 4.55 -3.58 -12.61
N LYS A 176 5.83 -3.30 -12.32
CA LYS A 176 6.37 -1.93 -12.30
C LYS A 176 6.22 -1.17 -13.64
N PRO A 177 6.38 -1.81 -14.82
CA PRO A 177 6.07 -1.16 -16.10
C PRO A 177 4.62 -0.69 -16.23
N ALA A 178 3.65 -1.46 -15.71
CA ALA A 178 2.23 -1.08 -15.75
C ALA A 178 1.96 0.16 -14.89
N LEU A 179 2.56 0.23 -13.69
CA LEU A 179 2.49 1.43 -12.83
C LEU A 179 3.12 2.64 -13.52
N LEU A 180 4.28 2.46 -14.16
CA LEU A 180 4.95 3.55 -14.88
C LEU A 180 4.08 4.08 -16.02
N GLN A 181 3.47 3.20 -16.80
CA GLN A 181 2.59 3.59 -17.90
C GLN A 181 1.36 4.33 -17.37
N TRP A 182 0.74 3.84 -16.30
CA TRP A 182 -0.42 4.49 -15.69
C TRP A 182 -0.07 5.88 -15.17
N ILE A 183 0.95 6.00 -14.32
CA ILE A 183 1.32 7.30 -13.72
C ILE A 183 1.79 8.29 -14.79
N LYS A 184 2.48 7.86 -15.86
CA LYS A 184 2.80 8.73 -17.01
C LYS A 184 1.55 9.30 -17.67
N GLY A 185 0.46 8.52 -17.72
CA GLY A 185 -0.84 9.01 -18.19
C GLY A 185 -1.42 10.09 -17.27
N GLU A 186 -1.41 9.84 -15.97
CA GLU A 186 -1.91 10.79 -14.97
C GLU A 186 -1.06 12.07 -14.88
N MET A 187 0.25 11.98 -15.12
CA MET A 187 1.19 13.11 -15.09
C MET A 187 1.17 13.99 -16.37
N LYS A 188 0.26 13.72 -17.32
CA LYS A 188 0.01 14.62 -18.48
C LYS A 188 -0.96 15.77 -18.18
N GLN A 189 -1.57 15.77 -17.00
CA GLN A 189 -2.48 16.82 -16.55
C GLN A 189 -1.74 18.14 -16.28
N ASP A 190 -2.50 19.23 -16.12
CA ASP A 190 -1.92 20.51 -15.67
C ASP A 190 -1.71 20.51 -14.15
N PHE A 191 -0.45 20.68 -13.73
CA PHE A 191 -0.05 20.78 -12.33
C PHE A 191 0.23 22.23 -11.90
N SER A 192 -0.18 23.23 -12.67
CA SER A 192 -0.05 24.66 -12.31
C SER A 192 -0.78 25.04 -11.02
N SER A 193 -1.79 24.26 -10.62
CA SER A 193 -2.53 24.38 -9.36
C SER A 193 -2.96 23.00 -8.86
N VAL A 194 -2.05 22.33 -8.14
CA VAL A 194 -2.22 20.98 -7.59
C VAL A 194 -3.43 20.91 -6.65
N ASN A 195 -4.36 20.01 -6.97
CA ASN A 195 -5.50 19.65 -6.12
C ASN A 195 -5.21 18.38 -5.27
N ASN A 196 -6.14 17.96 -4.41
CA ASN A 196 -5.93 16.79 -3.55
C ASN A 196 -5.73 15.47 -4.31
N GLU A 197 -6.36 15.29 -5.47
CA GLU A 197 -6.23 14.08 -6.28
C GLU A 197 -4.83 14.00 -6.91
N GLN A 198 -4.39 15.12 -7.48
CA GLN A 198 -3.03 15.28 -8.00
C GLN A 198 -1.97 15.14 -6.91
N MET A 199 -2.24 15.61 -5.69
CA MET A 199 -1.38 15.36 -4.52
C MET A 199 -1.20 13.86 -4.25
N GLY A 200 -2.26 13.07 -4.46
CA GLY A 200 -2.19 11.61 -4.40
C GLY A 200 -1.17 11.01 -5.36
N LEU A 201 -0.97 11.59 -6.55
CA LEU A 201 0.04 11.14 -7.52
C LEU A 201 1.47 11.41 -7.04
N PHE A 202 1.71 12.57 -6.41
CA PHE A 202 3.00 12.87 -5.78
C PHE A 202 3.29 11.90 -4.62
N HIS A 203 2.27 11.51 -3.85
CA HIS A 203 2.43 10.46 -2.84
C HIS A 203 2.78 9.10 -3.45
N CYS A 204 2.15 8.66 -4.55
CA CYS A 204 2.56 7.44 -5.27
C CYS A 204 4.05 7.48 -5.63
N LEU A 205 4.50 8.58 -6.24
CA LEU A 205 5.88 8.78 -6.66
C LEU A 205 6.84 8.82 -5.47
N TYR A 206 6.41 9.37 -4.34
CA TYR A 206 7.19 9.33 -3.11
C TYR A 206 7.31 7.91 -2.55
N GLU A 207 6.22 7.15 -2.48
CA GLU A 207 6.24 5.80 -1.91
C GLU A 207 7.25 4.87 -2.61
N ILE A 208 7.37 4.95 -3.96
CA ILE A 208 8.26 4.03 -4.72
C ILE A 208 9.77 4.25 -4.47
N GLN A 209 10.17 5.43 -3.96
CA GLN A 209 11.56 5.79 -3.66
C GLN A 209 12.56 5.43 -4.79
N ASP A 210 12.17 5.62 -6.04
CA ASP A 210 12.99 5.31 -7.22
C ASP A 210 13.13 6.55 -8.11
N GLU A 211 14.31 7.16 -8.07
CA GLU A 211 14.62 8.44 -8.73
C GLU A 211 14.45 8.35 -10.26
N GLU A 212 14.91 7.27 -10.89
CA GLU A 212 14.80 7.09 -12.34
C GLU A 212 13.36 6.80 -12.77
N PHE A 213 12.60 6.09 -11.93
CA PHE A 213 11.15 5.92 -12.14
C PHE A 213 10.45 7.28 -12.11
N VAL A 214 10.74 8.12 -11.11
CA VAL A 214 10.11 9.44 -10.95
C VAL A 214 10.48 10.36 -12.11
N LYS A 215 11.76 10.38 -12.49
CA LYS A 215 12.24 11.13 -13.66
C LYS A 215 11.50 10.74 -14.93
N SER A 216 11.31 9.43 -15.15
CA SER A 216 10.54 8.92 -16.29
C SER A 216 9.06 9.31 -16.20
N ALA A 217 8.44 9.15 -15.02
CA ALA A 217 7.03 9.44 -14.79
C ALA A 217 6.68 10.92 -14.99
N THR A 218 7.63 11.82 -14.73
CA THR A 218 7.44 13.27 -14.73
C THR A 218 8.03 13.99 -15.95
N GLU A 219 8.45 13.25 -16.97
CA GLU A 219 9.14 13.80 -18.15
C GLU A 219 8.37 14.91 -18.89
N HIS A 220 7.04 14.88 -18.83
CA HIS A 220 6.15 15.85 -19.46
C HIS A 220 5.71 17.00 -18.54
N VAL A 221 6.03 16.93 -17.25
CA VAL A 221 5.60 17.95 -16.28
C VAL A 221 6.53 19.16 -16.38
N LYS A 222 5.96 20.30 -16.76
CA LYS A 222 6.71 21.56 -16.94
C LYS A 222 6.58 22.55 -15.80
N GLN A 223 5.49 22.46 -15.05
CA GLN A 223 5.18 23.40 -14.00
C GLN A 223 4.47 22.68 -12.86
N ILE A 224 4.80 23.05 -11.63
CA ILE A 224 4.13 22.57 -10.42
C ILE A 224 3.77 23.77 -9.55
N GLY A 225 2.49 23.94 -9.24
CA GLY A 225 2.01 24.97 -8.32
C GLY A 225 1.24 24.35 -7.17
N VAL A 226 1.77 24.45 -5.96
CA VAL A 226 1.13 23.91 -4.75
C VAL A 226 0.69 25.08 -3.89
N SER A 227 -0.58 25.08 -3.48
CA SER A 227 -1.10 26.12 -2.59
C SER A 227 -2.12 25.60 -1.59
N LYS A 228 -2.21 26.26 -0.44
CA LYS A 228 -3.28 25.97 0.54
C LYS A 228 -4.68 26.12 -0.08
N HIS A 229 -4.86 27.14 -0.92
CA HIS A 229 -6.14 27.43 -1.57
C HIS A 229 -6.56 26.29 -2.51
N SER A 230 -5.64 25.76 -3.31
CA SER A 230 -5.94 24.68 -4.27
C SER A 230 -6.20 23.33 -3.60
N LEU A 231 -5.61 23.08 -2.43
CA LEU A 231 -5.84 21.85 -1.64
C LEU A 231 -7.04 21.95 -0.70
N GLY A 232 -7.53 23.15 -0.38
CA GLY A 232 -8.59 23.36 0.62
C GLY A 232 -8.17 22.98 2.05
N ARG A 233 -6.88 22.72 2.28
CA ARG A 233 -6.28 22.37 3.58
C ARG A 233 -4.82 22.82 3.63
N GLU A 234 -4.26 22.88 4.83
CA GLU A 234 -2.82 23.11 5.02
C GLU A 234 -2.00 21.98 4.38
N ILE A 235 -0.87 22.37 3.80
CA ILE A 235 0.14 21.44 3.28
C ILE A 235 0.86 20.85 4.50
N ASN A 236 0.81 19.53 4.66
CA ASN A 236 1.47 18.87 5.76
C ASN A 236 2.92 18.48 5.40
N VAL A 237 3.65 17.92 6.37
CA VAL A 237 5.05 17.52 6.19
C VAL A 237 5.21 16.41 5.14
N ILE A 238 4.24 15.50 5.04
CA ILE A 238 4.27 14.39 4.07
C ILE A 238 4.04 14.91 2.65
N ASP A 239 3.04 15.79 2.46
CA ASP A 239 2.80 16.47 1.18
C ASP A 239 4.08 17.18 0.71
N SER A 240 4.72 17.92 1.63
CA SER A 240 5.95 18.67 1.35
C SER A 240 7.09 17.74 0.95
N ARG A 241 7.28 16.62 1.66
CA ARG A 241 8.32 15.62 1.33
C ARG A 241 8.10 15.02 -0.04
N ALA A 242 6.86 14.66 -0.37
CA ALA A 242 6.52 14.05 -1.64
C ALA A 242 6.75 15.01 -2.81
N VAL A 243 6.30 16.26 -2.69
CA VAL A 243 6.52 17.30 -3.72
C VAL A 243 8.02 17.59 -3.88
N ILE A 244 8.77 17.77 -2.79
CA ILE A 244 10.21 18.02 -2.83
C ILE A 244 10.96 16.86 -3.49
N PHE A 245 10.60 15.62 -3.14
CA PHE A 245 11.20 14.43 -3.74
C PHE A 245 10.94 14.37 -5.25
N CYS A 246 9.72 14.66 -5.69
CA CYS A 246 9.41 14.71 -7.11
C CYS A 246 10.17 15.84 -7.81
N LEU A 247 10.13 17.06 -7.29
CA LEU A 247 10.85 18.21 -7.86
C LEU A 247 12.35 17.95 -8.05
N LYS A 248 13.01 17.33 -7.06
CA LYS A 248 14.44 16.98 -7.15
C LYS A 248 14.74 15.99 -8.28
N ASN A 249 13.77 15.16 -8.65
CA ASN A 249 13.90 14.09 -9.62
C ASN A 249 13.15 14.37 -10.94
N SER A 250 12.62 15.59 -11.12
CA SER A 250 11.88 16.02 -12.31
C SER A 250 12.64 17.14 -13.05
N PRO A 251 13.73 16.84 -13.78
CA PRO A 251 14.55 17.86 -14.43
C PRO A 251 13.82 18.68 -15.51
N GLY A 252 12.65 18.20 -15.96
CA GLY A 252 11.80 18.90 -16.93
C GLY A 252 10.94 20.02 -16.34
N VAL A 253 10.86 20.15 -15.00
CA VAL A 253 10.07 21.18 -14.33
C VAL A 253 10.82 22.51 -14.37
N GLU A 254 10.24 23.48 -15.06
CA GLU A 254 10.83 24.81 -15.29
C GLU A 254 10.29 25.85 -14.32
N LYS A 255 9.08 25.63 -13.77
CA LYS A 255 8.38 26.59 -12.91
C LYS A 255 7.83 25.91 -11.66
N VAL A 256 8.11 26.48 -10.50
CA VAL A 256 7.57 26.06 -9.21
C VAL A 256 6.89 27.25 -8.54
N ALA A 257 5.64 27.09 -8.13
CA ALA A 257 4.92 28.07 -7.33
C ALA A 257 4.48 27.43 -6.01
N LEU A 258 4.91 28.02 -4.89
CA LEU A 258 4.46 27.63 -3.55
C LEU A 258 3.72 28.84 -2.98
N LYS A 259 2.42 28.70 -2.72
CA LYS A 259 1.53 29.82 -2.33
C LYS A 259 0.69 29.52 -1.08
#